data_AF-A0A7X7WT62-F1
#
_entry.id   AF-A0A7X7WT62-F1
#
_cell.length_a   1.000
_cell.length_b   1.000
_cell.length_c   1.000
_cell.angle_alpha   90.00
_cell.angle_beta   90.00
_cell.angle_gamma   90.00
#
_symmetry.space_group_name_H-M   'P 1'
#
loop_
_entity.id
_entity.type
_entity.pdbx_description
1 polymer ?
#
loop_
_entity_poly.entity_id
_entity_poly.type
_entity_poly.pdbx_seq_one_letter_code
_entity_poly.pdbx_strand_id
1 'polypeptide(L)'
;MKRLLTHVILISLFLLVSAAFAVAEENDGYDMNTEMSVSGRVTAIHTGARGPVIVSVQSATRTYAIYTGPSWFWNSSGTDIQENARVEVIGSKMIARDGSIRIICLQMKNLDTGKTTVFRDDALMPLWSGGKRGSFGTKRGGWR
;
A
#
# COMPACT_ATOMS: atom_id res chain seq x y z
N MET A 1 -16.00 -10.55 -50.42
CA MET A 1 -14.64 -10.55 -49.84
C MET A 1 -14.17 -9.17 -49.38
N LYS A 2 -14.23 -8.10 -50.20
CA LYS A 2 -13.75 -6.76 -49.82
C LYS A 2 -14.40 -6.19 -48.54
N ARG A 3 -15.72 -6.34 -48.36
CA ARG A 3 -16.45 -5.87 -47.17
C ARG A 3 -16.05 -6.58 -45.88
N LEU A 4 -15.76 -7.88 -45.92
CA LEU A 4 -15.33 -8.66 -44.75
C LEU A 4 -13.92 -8.24 -44.30
N LEU A 5 -13.01 -7.99 -45.26
CA LEU A 5 -11.65 -7.54 -44.99
C LEU A 5 -11.61 -6.15 -44.33
N THR A 6 -12.50 -5.23 -44.72
CA THR A 6 -12.61 -3.90 -44.10
C THR A 6 -13.08 -3.97 -42.65
N HIS A 7 -14.01 -4.88 -42.32
CA HIS A 7 -14.50 -5.05 -40.95
C HIS A 7 -13.43 -5.70 -40.05
N VAL A 8 -12.68 -6.67 -40.58
CA VAL A 8 -11.55 -7.27 -39.85
C VAL A 8 -10.48 -6.22 -39.55
N ILE A 9 -10.11 -5.38 -40.52
CA ILE A 9 -9.13 -4.31 -40.31
C ILE A 9 -9.64 -3.27 -39.29
N LEU A 10 -10.92 -2.87 -39.35
CA LEU A 10 -11.49 -1.92 -38.39
C LEU A 10 -11.59 -2.48 -36.97
N ILE A 11 -11.95 -3.77 -36.83
CA ILE A 11 -11.97 -4.46 -35.53
C ILE A 11 -10.55 -4.61 -34.98
N SER A 12 -9.58 -5.00 -35.81
CA SER A 12 -8.17 -5.09 -35.41
C SER A 12 -7.60 -3.72 -35.02
N LEU A 13 -7.96 -2.65 -35.73
CA LEU A 13 -7.55 -1.29 -35.40
C LEU A 13 -8.21 -0.80 -34.10
N PHE A 14 -9.48 -1.15 -33.86
CA PHE A 14 -10.17 -0.84 -32.61
C PHE A 14 -9.58 -1.60 -31.41
N LEU A 15 -9.18 -2.86 -31.59
CA LEU A 15 -8.51 -3.67 -30.56
C LEU A 15 -7.07 -3.22 -30.28
N LEU A 16 -6.37 -2.67 -31.27
CA LEU A 16 -5.02 -2.10 -31.08
C LEU A 16 -5.04 -0.77 -30.33
N VAL A 17 -6.10 0.04 -30.51
CA VAL A 17 -6.26 1.32 -29.82
C VAL A 17 -6.62 1.12 -28.34
N SER A 18 -7.41 0.10 -27.98
CA SER A 18 -7.82 -0.13 -26.58
C SER A 18 -6.68 -0.58 -25.65
N ALA A 19 -5.68 -1.31 -26.16
CA ALA A 19 -4.52 -1.72 -25.37
C ALA A 19 -3.64 -0.53 -24.93
N ALA A 20 -3.63 0.57 -25.70
CA ALA A 20 -2.82 1.77 -25.40
C ALA A 20 -3.44 2.66 -24.31
N PHE A 21 -4.73 2.49 -23.98
CA PHE A 21 -5.44 3.30 -22.99
C PHE A 21 -5.60 2.62 -21.63
N ALA A 22 -5.13 1.39 -21.44
CA ALA A 22 -5.06 0.74 -20.13
C ALA A 22 -3.82 1.20 -19.33
N VAL A 23 -3.59 2.51 -19.27
CA VAL A 23 -2.63 3.09 -18.33
C VAL A 23 -3.37 3.20 -17.00
N ALA A 24 -3.12 2.26 -16.09
CA ALA A 24 -3.61 2.36 -14.72
C ALA A 24 -3.10 3.67 -14.11
N GLU A 25 -4.01 4.54 -13.71
CA GLU A 25 -3.70 5.75 -12.95
C GLU A 25 -3.05 5.30 -11.64
N GLU A 26 -1.77 5.66 -11.46
CA GLU A 26 -1.01 5.35 -10.26
C GLU A 26 -1.45 6.28 -9.14
N ASN A 27 -2.56 5.93 -8.48
CA ASN A 27 -2.92 6.56 -7.23
C ASN A 27 -2.10 5.91 -6.10
N ASP A 28 -0.90 6.43 -5.88
CA ASP A 28 -0.02 6.07 -4.75
C ASP A 28 -0.59 6.49 -3.37
N GLY A 29 -1.74 7.16 -3.38
CA GLY A 29 -2.50 7.57 -2.23
C GLY A 29 -3.31 6.43 -1.61
N TYR A 30 -3.73 6.67 -0.38
CA TYR A 30 -4.70 5.83 0.29
C TYR A 30 -6.10 6.10 -0.26
N ASP A 31 -6.85 5.07 -0.63
CA ASP A 31 -8.26 5.19 -1.04
C ASP A 31 -9.17 4.49 -0.03
N MET A 32 -9.97 5.28 0.68
CA MET A 32 -10.91 4.80 1.68
C MET A 32 -11.99 3.86 1.07
N ASN A 33 -12.30 3.99 -0.21
CA ASN A 33 -13.28 3.12 -0.88
C ASN A 33 -12.78 1.69 -1.09
N THR A 34 -11.46 1.48 -0.97
CA THR A 34 -10.82 0.17 -1.09
C THR A 34 -10.21 -0.31 0.23
N GLU A 35 -10.55 0.35 1.33
CA GLU A 35 -10.13 -0.05 2.67
C GLU A 35 -10.64 -1.46 3.02
N MET A 36 -9.76 -2.25 3.63
CA MET A 36 -10.07 -3.58 4.12
C MET A 36 -9.27 -3.89 5.38
N SER A 37 -9.79 -4.83 6.17
CA SER A 37 -9.06 -5.46 7.27
C SER A 37 -8.41 -6.76 6.80
N VAL A 38 -7.13 -6.95 7.14
CA VAL A 38 -6.37 -8.18 6.90
C VAL A 38 -5.86 -8.69 8.25
N SER A 39 -6.38 -9.84 8.69
CA SER A 39 -5.90 -10.53 9.89
C SER A 39 -5.11 -11.78 9.50
N GLY A 40 -3.94 -11.97 10.10
CA GLY A 40 -3.04 -13.05 9.70
C GLY A 40 -1.76 -13.13 10.52
N ARG A 41 -0.80 -13.90 10.01
CA ARG A 41 0.53 -14.04 10.60
C ARG A 41 1.58 -13.40 9.71
N VAL A 42 2.49 -12.63 10.30
CA VAL A 42 3.65 -12.08 9.59
C VAL A 42 4.58 -13.23 9.20
N THR A 43 4.86 -13.37 7.91
CA THR A 43 5.77 -14.40 7.37
C THR A 43 7.13 -13.86 7.00
N ALA A 44 7.23 -12.56 6.70
CA ALA A 44 8.50 -11.89 6.42
C ALA A 44 8.38 -10.38 6.61
N ILE A 45 9.51 -9.74 6.94
CA ILE A 45 9.64 -8.28 6.96
C ILE A 45 10.78 -7.89 6.02
N HIS A 46 10.44 -7.21 4.93
CA HIS A 46 11.39 -6.76 3.94
C HIS A 46 11.74 -5.30 4.17
N THR A 47 13.01 -5.02 4.40
CA THR A 47 13.55 -3.66 4.52
C THR A 47 14.49 -3.40 3.35
N GLY A 48 14.21 -2.36 2.57
CA GLY A 48 15.07 -1.92 1.48
C GLY A 48 15.95 -0.74 1.89
N ALA A 49 17.01 -0.49 1.12
CA ALA A 49 17.79 0.75 1.25
C ALA A 49 16.99 2.00 0.86
N ARG A 50 15.98 1.83 -0.01
CA ARG A 50 15.02 2.84 -0.43
C ARG A 50 13.62 2.24 -0.41
N GLY A 51 12.62 3.06 -0.07
CA GLY A 51 11.22 2.65 -0.06
C GLY A 51 10.69 2.26 1.33
N PRO A 52 9.44 1.77 1.38
CA PRO A 52 8.79 1.40 2.63
C PRO A 52 9.30 0.05 3.16
N VAL A 53 9.11 -0.18 4.45
CA VAL A 53 9.13 -1.53 5.01
C VAL A 53 7.89 -2.27 4.51
N ILE A 54 8.11 -3.43 3.91
CA ILE A 54 7.03 -4.29 3.38
C ILE A 54 6.88 -5.49 4.32
N VAL A 55 5.69 -5.65 4.89
CA VAL A 55 5.37 -6.77 5.77
C VAL A 55 4.53 -7.77 4.99
N SER A 56 5.03 -9.00 4.86
CA SER A 56 4.28 -10.10 4.25
C SER A 56 3.38 -10.73 5.30
N VAL A 57 2.06 -10.69 5.09
CA VAL A 57 1.07 -11.24 6.03
C VAL A 57 0.31 -12.38 5.36
N GLN A 58 0.45 -13.59 5.88
CA GLN A 58 -0.36 -14.73 5.47
C GLN A 58 -1.72 -14.67 6.15
N SER A 59 -2.78 -14.54 5.35
CA SER A 59 -4.17 -14.56 5.80
C SER A 59 -4.95 -15.62 5.02
N ALA A 60 -5.48 -16.61 5.73
CA ALA A 60 -6.14 -17.77 5.14
C ALA A 60 -5.31 -18.39 4.00
N THR A 61 -5.76 -18.24 2.75
CA THR A 61 -5.15 -18.82 1.55
C THR A 61 -4.21 -17.88 0.79
N ARG A 62 -4.03 -16.62 1.24
CA ARG A 62 -3.28 -15.60 0.50
C ARG A 62 -2.25 -14.88 1.37
N THR A 63 -1.10 -14.58 0.79
CA THR A 63 -0.15 -13.63 1.37
C THR A 63 -0.41 -12.23 0.83
N TYR A 64 -0.54 -11.25 1.71
CA TYR A 64 -0.65 -9.84 1.36
C TYR A 64 0.68 -9.13 1.61
N ALA A 65 1.12 -8.32 0.64
CA ALA A 65 2.23 -7.39 0.83
C ALA A 65 1.70 -6.09 1.42
N ILE A 66 1.99 -5.84 2.69
CA ILE A 66 1.57 -4.65 3.41
C ILE A 66 2.66 -3.58 3.32
N TYR A 67 2.36 -2.49 2.64
CA TYR A 67 3.24 -1.34 2.45
C TYR A 67 3.04 -0.37 3.60
N THR A 68 4.07 -0.17 4.39
CA THR A 68 4.01 0.66 5.60
C THR A 68 4.70 2.01 5.36
N GLY A 69 5.57 2.44 6.27
CA GLY A 69 6.40 3.63 6.12
C GLY A 69 7.85 3.32 5.81
N PRO A 70 8.68 4.34 5.56
CA PRO A 70 10.11 4.18 5.38
C PRO A 70 10.76 3.57 6.64
N SER A 71 11.91 2.89 6.47
CA SER A 71 12.61 2.20 7.56
C SER A 71 12.90 3.08 8.77
N TRP A 72 13.21 4.36 8.56
CA TRP A 72 13.42 5.30 9.68
C TRP A 72 12.15 5.53 10.50
N PHE A 73 10.98 5.63 9.84
CA PHE A 73 9.71 5.82 10.51
C PHE A 73 9.34 4.53 11.27
N TRP A 74 9.44 3.39 10.61
CA TRP A 74 9.24 2.06 11.20
C TRP A 74 10.05 1.87 12.50
N ASN A 75 11.35 2.18 12.46
CA ASN A 75 12.21 2.05 13.63
C ASN A 75 11.85 3.04 14.75
N SER A 76 11.40 4.25 14.41
CA SER A 76 11.05 5.29 15.38
C SER A 76 9.63 5.19 15.93
N SER A 77 8.70 4.53 15.23
CA SER A 77 7.30 4.39 15.65
C SER A 77 7.13 3.47 16.86
N GLY A 78 8.20 2.75 17.23
CA GLY A 78 8.18 1.76 18.29
C GLY A 78 7.33 0.54 17.95
N THR A 79 7.03 0.29 16.68
CA THR A 79 6.34 -0.94 16.25
C THR A 79 7.01 -2.18 16.85
N ASP A 80 6.19 -3.10 17.38
CA ASP A 80 6.64 -4.37 17.97
C ASP A 80 6.31 -5.57 17.08
N ILE A 81 6.06 -5.30 15.80
CA ILE A 81 5.73 -6.29 14.79
C ILE A 81 7.01 -7.00 14.36
N GLN A 82 7.03 -8.31 14.52
CA GLN A 82 8.12 -9.21 14.15
C GLN A 82 7.60 -10.38 13.32
N GLU A 83 8.51 -11.14 12.70
CA GLU A 83 8.14 -12.39 12.04
C GLU A 83 7.41 -13.32 13.01
N ASN A 84 6.45 -14.06 12.49
CA ASN A 84 5.51 -14.90 13.23
C ASN A 84 4.51 -14.16 14.15
N ALA A 85 4.56 -12.84 14.29
CA ALA A 85 3.52 -12.12 15.04
C ALA A 85 2.13 -12.30 14.40
N ARG A 86 1.09 -12.42 15.21
CA ARG A 86 -0.30 -12.30 14.74
C ARG A 86 -0.67 -10.84 14.64
N VAL A 87 -1.25 -10.44 13.53
CA VAL A 87 -1.54 -9.03 13.25
C VAL A 87 -2.94 -8.85 12.67
N GLU A 88 -3.51 -7.68 12.94
CA GLU A 88 -4.65 -7.13 12.22
C GLU A 88 -4.21 -5.83 11.55
N VAL A 89 -4.45 -5.72 10.25
CA VAL A 89 -4.04 -4.57 9.43
C VAL A 89 -5.28 -3.91 8.88
N ILE A 90 -5.41 -2.61 9.06
CA ILE A 90 -6.35 -1.79 8.29
C ILE A 90 -5.56 -1.08 7.20
N GLY A 91 -6.01 -1.20 5.96
CA GLY A 91 -5.35 -0.55 4.84
C GLY A 91 -6.16 -0.55 3.55
N SER A 92 -5.74 0.27 2.60
CA SER A 92 -6.35 0.42 1.28
C SER A 92 -5.69 -0.51 0.26
N LYS A 93 -6.52 -1.22 -0.52
CA LYS A 93 -6.05 -2.12 -1.57
C LYS A 93 -5.68 -1.34 -2.83
N MET A 94 -4.45 -1.55 -3.28
CA MET A 94 -3.91 -1.01 -4.54
C MET A 94 -3.55 -2.15 -5.48
N ILE A 95 -3.74 -1.92 -6.78
CA ILE A 95 -3.19 -2.77 -7.85
C ILE A 95 -2.02 -2.00 -8.46
N ALA A 96 -0.80 -2.53 -8.32
CA ALA A 96 0.37 -1.92 -8.94
C ALA A 96 0.42 -2.19 -10.44
N ARG A 97 1.30 -1.47 -11.15
CA ARG A 97 1.48 -1.61 -12.61
C ARG A 97 1.83 -3.02 -13.08
N ASP A 98 2.47 -3.80 -12.20
CA ASP A 98 2.80 -5.21 -12.44
C ASP A 98 1.61 -6.16 -12.20
N GLY A 99 0.43 -5.63 -11.87
CA GLY A 99 -0.77 -6.39 -11.53
C GLY A 99 -0.79 -6.96 -10.12
N SER A 100 0.26 -6.72 -9.32
CA SER A 100 0.33 -7.19 -7.93
C SER A 100 -0.62 -6.40 -7.03
N ILE A 101 -1.32 -7.10 -6.15
CA ILE A 101 -2.14 -6.47 -5.11
C ILE A 101 -1.24 -6.14 -3.92
N ARG A 102 -1.32 -4.88 -3.48
CA ARG A 102 -0.60 -4.33 -2.33
C ARG A 102 -1.60 -3.67 -1.39
N ILE A 103 -1.30 -3.68 -0.10
CA ILE A 103 -2.13 -2.98 0.89
C ILE A 103 -1.33 -1.80 1.42
N ILE A 104 -1.81 -0.58 1.20
CA ILE A 104 -1.25 0.61 1.84
C ILE A 104 -1.78 0.64 3.28
N CYS A 105 -0.88 0.55 4.25
CA CYS A 105 -1.25 0.47 5.66
C CYS A 105 -1.71 1.82 6.20
N LEU A 106 -2.87 1.84 6.85
CA LEU A 106 -3.34 2.91 7.73
C LEU A 106 -2.86 2.64 9.16
N GLN A 107 -3.12 1.44 9.67
CA GLN A 107 -2.67 0.97 10.97
C GLN A 107 -2.47 -0.54 11.01
N MET A 108 -1.61 -0.99 11.91
CA MET A 108 -1.32 -2.39 12.16
C MET A 108 -1.29 -2.66 13.66
N LYS A 109 -2.13 -3.59 14.11
CA LYS A 109 -2.19 -4.04 15.49
C LYS A 109 -1.48 -5.38 15.63
N ASN A 110 -0.56 -5.45 16.56
CA ASN A 110 -0.01 -6.71 17.06
C ASN A 110 -1.05 -7.35 17.97
N LEU A 111 -1.57 -8.51 17.59
CA LEU A 111 -2.59 -9.23 18.36
C LEU A 111 -2.00 -9.99 19.56
N ASP A 112 -0.69 -10.21 19.58
CA ASP A 112 -0.01 -10.88 20.69
C ASP A 112 0.28 -9.90 21.85
N THR A 113 0.56 -8.63 21.55
CA THR A 113 0.85 -7.58 22.56
C THR A 113 -0.29 -6.58 22.75
N GLY A 114 -1.22 -6.51 21.79
CA GLY A 114 -2.29 -5.51 21.74
C GLY A 114 -1.86 -4.13 21.21
N LYS A 115 -0.57 -3.92 20.91
CA LYS A 115 -0.05 -2.62 20.46
C LYS A 115 -0.50 -2.31 19.04
N THR A 116 -0.96 -1.08 18.82
CA THR A 116 -1.30 -0.56 17.48
C THR A 116 -0.25 0.45 17.03
N THR A 117 0.29 0.24 15.83
CA THR A 117 1.13 1.22 15.13
C THR A 117 0.28 1.89 14.05
N VAL A 118 0.20 3.21 14.08
CA VAL A 118 -0.52 4.03 13.10
C VAL A 118 0.50 4.58 12.09
N PHE A 119 0.16 4.55 10.81
CA PHE A 119 1.02 4.97 9.70
C PHE A 119 0.49 6.21 8.99
N ARG A 120 -0.81 6.50 9.09
CA ARG A 120 -1.46 7.67 8.49
C ARG A 120 -2.37 8.37 9.49
N ASP A 121 -2.56 9.66 9.34
CA ASP A 121 -3.47 10.45 10.17
C ASP A 121 -4.93 10.34 9.71
N ASP A 122 -5.82 11.08 10.37
CA ASP A 122 -7.25 11.13 10.06
C ASP A 122 -7.56 11.73 8.67
N ALA A 123 -6.62 12.47 8.09
CA ALA A 123 -6.67 12.95 6.70
C ALA A 123 -6.08 11.94 5.71
N LEU A 124 -5.75 10.74 6.17
CA LEU A 124 -5.14 9.63 5.41
C LEU A 124 -3.74 9.96 4.88
N MET A 125 -3.11 11.02 5.40
CA MET A 125 -1.78 11.44 5.04
C MET A 125 -0.74 10.61 5.79
N PRO A 126 0.37 10.20 5.15
CA PRO A 126 1.41 9.47 5.86
C PRO A 126 1.99 10.29 7.01
N LEU A 127 2.15 9.69 8.19
CA LEU A 127 2.72 10.40 9.35
C LEU A 127 4.19 10.80 9.17
N TRP A 128 4.85 10.24 8.16
CA TRP A 128 6.18 10.67 7.72
C TRP A 128 6.17 11.81 6.69
N SER A 129 5.00 12.17 6.16
CA SER A 129 4.85 13.32 5.27
C SER A 129 4.83 14.59 6.12
N GLY A 130 5.98 15.27 6.24
CA GLY A 130 6.11 16.42 7.16
C GLY A 130 7.52 16.92 7.45
N GLY A 131 8.58 16.20 7.07
CA GLY A 131 9.96 16.69 7.10
C GLY A 131 10.97 15.62 6.68
N LYS A 132 11.93 15.81 5.77
CA LYS A 132 12.61 17.00 5.27
C LYS A 132 13.14 16.80 3.83
N ARG A 133 13.00 17.83 2.99
CA ARG A 133 14.17 18.52 2.39
C ARG A 133 14.25 19.88 3.12
N GLY A 134 15.14 19.99 4.12
CA GLY A 134 15.37 21.20 4.95
C GLY A 134 14.15 21.69 5.76
N SER A 135 14.00 21.36 7.04
CA SER A 135 14.49 22.24 8.12
C SER A 135 14.07 21.58 9.44
N PHE A 136 14.97 21.51 10.42
CA PHE A 136 14.58 21.24 11.80
C PHE A 136 14.18 22.60 12.37
N GLY A 137 12.90 22.83 12.64
CA GLY A 137 12.43 24.14 13.08
C GLY A 137 11.03 24.10 13.66
N THR A 138 10.98 24.14 14.99
CA THR A 138 9.89 24.60 15.86
C THR A 138 8.61 23.77 16.04
N LYS A 139 8.36 23.49 17.33
CA LYS A 139 7.19 22.88 17.95
C LYS A 139 5.88 23.64 17.70
N ARG A 140 4.76 22.91 17.67
CA ARG A 140 3.44 23.24 18.26
C ARG A 140 2.58 21.98 18.16
N GLY A 141 2.24 21.30 19.28
CA GLY A 141 1.07 21.58 20.15
C GLY A 141 -0.20 21.03 19.47
N GLY A 142 -1.05 20.19 20.03
CA GLY A 142 -1.26 19.59 21.34
C GLY A 142 -2.60 18.84 21.22
N TRP A 143 -2.69 17.60 21.71
CA TRP A 143 -3.93 16.82 21.65
C TRP A 143 -4.78 17.14 22.89
N ARG A 144 -6.02 17.56 22.64
CA ARG A 144 -7.13 17.54 23.60
C ARG A 144 -8.07 16.42 23.20
#